data_AF-A0A257JQV5-F1
#
_entry.id   AF-A0A257JQV5-F1
#
_cell.length_a   1.000
_cell.length_b   1.000
_cell.length_c   1.000
_cell.angle_alpha   90.00
_cell.angle_beta   90.00
_cell.angle_gamma   90.00
#
_symmetry.space_group_name_H-M   'P 1'
#
loop_
_entity.id
_entity.type
_entity.pdbx_description
1 polymer ?
#
loop_
_entity_poly.entity_id
_entity_poly.type
_entity_poly.pdbx_seq_one_letter_code
_entity_poly.pdbx_strand_id
1 'polypeptide(L)'
;MLAADQALLAAVIGPPGPAQRRAVAKAITLLESTRADHRLRADALLNALLPHSGRSLRLGISGVPGVGKSTFIEALGLALIEQG
;
A
#
# COMPACT_ATOMS: atom_id res chain seq x y z
N MET A 1 -10.90 -16.30 -7.49
CA MET A 1 -10.82 -15.28 -6.42
C MET A 1 -12.15 -15.24 -5.70
N LEU A 2 -12.17 -15.14 -4.36
CA LEU A 2 -13.42 -15.12 -3.58
C LEU A 2 -14.17 -13.79 -3.76
N ALA A 3 -15.48 -13.78 -3.50
CA ALA A 3 -16.30 -12.55 -3.58
C ALA A 3 -15.78 -11.44 -2.63
N ALA A 4 -15.32 -11.81 -1.45
CA ALA A 4 -14.72 -10.86 -0.49
C ALA A 4 -13.43 -10.21 -1.04
N ASP A 5 -12.64 -10.97 -1.79
CA ASP A 5 -11.38 -10.48 -2.37
C ASP A 5 -11.65 -9.58 -3.59
N GLN A 6 -12.73 -9.83 -4.34
CA GLN A 6 -13.21 -8.92 -5.40
C GLN A 6 -13.72 -7.60 -4.84
N ALA A 7 -14.48 -7.62 -3.75
CA ALA A 7 -14.91 -6.40 -3.06
C ALA A 7 -13.70 -5.63 -2.51
N LEU A 8 -12.69 -6.34 -2.00
CA LEU A 8 -11.44 -5.74 -1.53
C LEU A 8 -10.66 -5.10 -2.68
N LEU A 9 -10.48 -5.79 -3.81
CA LEU A 9 -9.86 -5.26 -5.02
C LEU A 9 -10.55 -3.97 -5.47
N ALA A 10 -11.88 -4.01 -5.63
CA ALA A 10 -12.68 -2.87 -6.05
C ALA A 10 -12.52 -1.66 -5.10
N ALA A 11 -12.47 -1.91 -3.79
CA ALA A 11 -12.27 -0.87 -2.80
C ALA A 11 -10.84 -0.28 -2.82
N VAL A 12 -9.82 -1.09 -3.14
CA VAL A 12 -8.43 -0.61 -3.29
C VAL A 12 -8.27 0.27 -4.52
N ILE A 13 -8.86 -0.10 -5.66
CA ILE A 13 -8.78 0.68 -6.91
C ILE A 13 -9.81 1.83 -6.98
N GLY A 14 -10.66 1.95 -5.97
CA GLY A 14 -11.71 2.96 -5.87
C GLY A 14 -11.17 4.38 -5.66
N PRO A 15 -12.06 5.37 -5.46
CA PRO A 15 -11.66 6.76 -5.24
C PRO A 15 -10.87 6.93 -3.93
N PRO A 16 -9.93 7.89 -3.89
CA PRO A 16 -9.17 8.18 -2.67
C PRO A 16 -10.08 8.62 -1.54
N GLY A 17 -9.86 8.04 -0.36
CA GLY A 17 -10.64 8.37 0.81
C GLY A 17 -10.49 7.36 1.95
N PRO A 18 -11.22 7.55 3.06
CA PRO A 18 -11.15 6.67 4.23
C PRO A 18 -11.48 5.20 3.91
N ALA A 19 -12.41 4.95 2.97
CA ALA A 19 -12.78 3.60 2.55
C ALA A 19 -11.63 2.90 1.83
N GLN A 20 -11.00 3.56 0.85
CA GLN A 20 -9.84 3.03 0.15
C GLN A 20 -8.67 2.79 1.11
N ARG A 21 -8.37 3.72 2.02
CA ARG A 21 -7.30 3.54 3.02
C ARG A 21 -7.51 2.29 3.90
N ARG A 22 -8.75 2.05 4.35
CA ARG A 22 -9.10 0.82 5.09
C ARG A 22 -8.96 -0.43 4.24
N ALA A 23 -9.30 -0.36 2.95
CA ALA A 23 -9.12 -1.47 2.03
C ALA A 23 -7.63 -1.79 1.81
N VAL A 24 -6.79 -0.78 1.61
CA VAL A 24 -5.33 -0.93 1.51
C VAL A 24 -4.76 -1.58 2.77
N ALA A 25 -5.17 -1.14 3.96
CA ALA A 25 -4.75 -1.75 5.21
C ALA A 25 -5.12 -3.24 5.30
N LYS A 26 -6.36 -3.61 4.93
CA LYS A 26 -6.80 -5.01 4.87
C LYS A 26 -6.02 -5.84 3.86
N ALA A 27 -5.69 -5.28 2.70
CA ALA A 27 -4.88 -5.94 1.69
C ALA A 27 -3.46 -6.22 2.23
N ILE A 28 -2.82 -5.24 2.86
CA ILE A 28 -1.51 -5.42 3.50
C ILE A 28 -1.59 -6.54 4.55
N THR A 29 -2.57 -6.52 5.45
CA THR A 29 -2.75 -7.57 6.46
C THR A 29 -2.95 -8.96 5.84
N LEU A 30 -3.69 -9.07 4.72
CA LEU A 30 -3.86 -10.33 4.01
C LEU A 30 -2.53 -10.82 3.42
N LEU A 31 -1.73 -9.92 2.83
CA LEU A 31 -0.43 -10.20 2.24
C LEU A 31 0.63 -10.58 3.28
N GLU A 32 0.60 -9.97 4.48
CA GLU A 32 1.52 -10.27 5.58
C GLU A 32 1.13 -11.54 6.37
N SER A 33 -0.03 -12.14 6.07
CA SER A 33 -0.52 -13.29 6.83
C SER A 33 0.30 -14.56 6.59
N THR A 34 0.67 -15.24 7.67
CA THR A 34 1.40 -16.51 7.64
C THR A 34 0.51 -17.74 7.44
N ARG A 35 -0.82 -17.57 7.35
CA ARG A 35 -1.76 -18.69 7.13
C ARG A 35 -1.76 -19.13 5.67
N ALA A 36 -1.81 -20.45 5.43
CA ALA A 36 -1.70 -21.02 4.09
C ALA A 36 -2.86 -20.65 3.16
N ASP A 37 -4.08 -20.62 3.69
CA ASP A 37 -5.29 -20.19 2.98
C ASP A 37 -5.23 -18.70 2.58
N HIS A 38 -4.63 -17.87 3.41
CA HIS A 38 -4.45 -16.45 3.13
C HIS A 38 -3.42 -16.21 2.02
N ARG A 39 -2.31 -16.95 1.98
CA ARG A 39 -1.27 -16.80 0.94
C ARG A 39 -1.84 -16.93 -0.48
N LEU A 40 -2.64 -17.97 -0.72
CA LEU A 40 -3.27 -18.18 -2.03
C LEU A 40 -4.20 -17.01 -2.43
N ARG A 41 -4.93 -16.45 -1.46
CA ARG A 41 -5.79 -15.28 -1.68
C ARG A 41 -4.97 -14.01 -1.92
N ALA A 42 -3.90 -13.83 -1.16
CA ALA A 42 -2.98 -12.70 -1.29
C ALA A 42 -2.30 -12.66 -2.66
N ASP A 43 -1.80 -13.79 -3.14
CA ASP A 43 -1.17 -13.89 -4.47
C ASP A 43 -2.16 -13.56 -5.58
N ALA A 44 -3.40 -14.09 -5.49
CA ALA A 44 -4.45 -13.79 -6.45
C ALA A 44 -4.84 -12.30 -6.44
N LEU A 45 -4.97 -11.70 -5.25
CA LEU A 45 -5.27 -10.28 -5.09
C LEU A 45 -4.13 -9.40 -5.63
N LEU A 46 -2.88 -9.73 -5.32
CA LEU A 46 -1.70 -8.99 -5.76
C LEU A 46 -1.60 -8.99 -7.29
N ASN A 47 -1.74 -10.16 -7.92
CA ASN A 47 -1.73 -10.27 -9.38
C ASN A 47 -2.83 -9.42 -10.03
N ALA A 48 -4.02 -9.34 -9.43
CA ALA A 48 -5.10 -8.50 -9.91
C ALA A 48 -4.84 -7.00 -9.72
N LEU A 49 -4.00 -6.61 -8.74
CA LEU A 49 -3.60 -5.22 -8.49
C LEU A 49 -2.45 -4.75 -9.39
N LEU A 50 -1.61 -5.66 -9.91
CA LEU A 50 -0.43 -5.30 -10.73
C LEU A 50 -0.75 -4.34 -11.89
N PRO A 51 -1.83 -4.52 -12.69
CA PRO A 51 -2.16 -3.60 -13.78
C PRO A 51 -2.48 -2.17 -13.32
N HIS A 52 -2.79 -1.95 -12.04
CA HIS A 52 -3.12 -0.64 -11.48
C HIS A 52 -1.93 0.05 -10.80
N SER A 53 -0.78 -0.64 -10.73
CA SER A 53 0.44 -0.17 -10.07
C SER A 53 1.36 0.63 -11.02
N GLY A 54 2.52 1.10 -10.54
CA GLY A 54 3.55 1.73 -11.37
C GLY A 54 3.42 3.24 -11.57
N ARG A 55 2.27 3.84 -11.21
CA ARG A 55 2.06 5.30 -11.23
C ARG A 55 2.55 5.98 -9.95
N SER A 56 3.79 5.70 -9.56
CA SER A 56 4.41 6.30 -8.37
C SER A 56 5.92 6.46 -8.52
N LEU A 57 6.48 7.48 -7.86
CA LEU A 57 7.92 7.63 -7.69
C LEU A 57 8.38 6.76 -6.51
N ARG A 58 9.42 5.96 -6.71
CA ARG A 58 10.02 5.11 -5.66
C ARG A 58 11.38 5.67 -5.26
N LEU A 59 11.44 6.32 -4.10
CA LEU A 59 12.65 6.92 -3.55
C LEU A 59 13.16 6.11 -2.35
N GLY A 60 14.39 5.59 -2.43
CA GLY A 60 15.06 4.94 -1.31
C GLY A 60 15.85 5.97 -0.49
N ILE A 61 15.66 5.99 0.83
CA ILE A 61 16.35 6.90 1.75
C ILE A 61 17.10 6.07 2.78
N SER A 62 18.42 6.23 2.83
CA SER A 62 19.32 5.53 3.77
C SER A 62 20.19 6.54 4.52
N GLY A 63 20.73 6.13 5.67
CA GLY A 63 21.59 6.96 6.49
C GLY A 63 21.97 6.26 7.79
N VAL A 64 23.11 6.65 8.37
CA VAL A 64 23.59 6.10 9.66
C VAL A 64 22.63 6.46 10.80
N PRO A 65 22.60 5.68 11.90
CA PRO A 65 21.81 6.02 13.08
C PRO A 65 22.10 7.45 13.56
N GLY A 66 21.05 8.24 13.82
CA GLY A 66 21.18 9.62 14.31
C GLY A 66 21.35 10.72 13.25
N VAL A 67 21.46 10.42 11.95
CA VAL A 67 21.67 11.43 10.88
C VAL A 67 20.46 12.34 10.60
N GLY A 68 19.35 12.19 11.33
CA GLY A 68 18.12 12.97 11.09
C GLY A 68 17.22 12.44 9.96
N LYS A 69 17.41 11.18 9.54
CA LYS A 69 16.63 10.55 8.45
C LYS A 69 15.11 10.67 8.63
N SER A 70 14.59 10.46 9.84
CA SER A 70 13.14 10.54 10.10
C SER A 70 12.61 11.96 9.99
N THR A 71 13.34 12.95 10.53
CA THR A 71 13.01 14.38 10.41
C THR A 71 12.98 14.83 8.96
N PHE A 72 13.95 14.36 8.16
CA PHE A 72 13.96 14.65 6.72
C PHE A 72 12.74 14.06 6.00
N ILE A 73 12.38 12.80 6.27
CA ILE A 73 11.23 12.14 5.64
C ILE A 73 9.92 12.86 5.98
N GLU A 74 9.74 13.28 7.23
CA GLU A 74 8.56 14.04 7.66
C GLU A 74 8.46 15.38 6.94
N ALA A 75 9.54 16.18 6.97
CA ALA A 75 9.56 17.49 6.32
C ALA A 75 9.35 17.38 4.79
N LEU A 76 10.02 16.44 4.13
CA LEU A 76 9.84 16.18 2.70
C LEU A 76 8.41 15.73 2.39
N GLY A 77 7.83 14.85 3.21
CA GLY A 77 6.48 14.34 3.02
C GLY A 77 5.42 15.44 3.10
N LEU A 78 5.52 16.33 4.09
CA LEU A 78 4.63 17.49 4.23
C LEU A 78 4.79 18.46 3.05
N ALA A 79 6.04 18.78 2.68
CA ALA A 79 6.31 19.66 1.55
C ALA A 79 5.76 19.11 0.21
N LEU A 80 5.81 17.79 -0.01
CA LEU A 80 5.23 17.17 -1.21
C LEU A 80 3.70 17.22 -1.21
N ILE A 81 3.05 16.94 -0.06
CA ILE A 81 1.59 17.04 0.08
C ILE A 81 1.11 18.48 -0.16
N GLU A 82 1.86 19.48 0.29
CA GLU A 82 1.56 20.89 0.03
C GLU A 82 1.66 21.25 -1.46
N GLN A 83 2.45 20.51 -2.24
CA GLN A 83 2.64 20.72 -3.68
C GLN A 83 1.59 20.00 -4.55
N GLY A 84 0.88 18.98 -4.02
CA GLY A 84 -0.22 18.27 -4.69
C GLY A 84 -0.17 16.76 -4.51
#